data_AF-A0A0U1HXL6-F1
#
_entry.id   AF-A0A0U1HXL6-F1
#
_cell.length_a   1.000
_cell.length_b   1.000
_cell.length_c   1.000
_cell.angle_alpha   90.00
_cell.angle_beta   90.00
_cell.angle_gamma   90.00
#
_symmetry.space_group_name_H-M   'P 1'
#
loop_
_entity.id
_entity.type
_entity.pdbx_description
1 polymer ?
#
loop_
_entity_poly.entity_id
_entity_poly.type
_entity_poly.pdbx_seq_one_letter_code
_entity_poly.pdbx_strand_id
1 'polypeptide(L)'
;MPAKLQVSSVYEYQYRRYLPGPAPKVVKKMIIEATQKQIAIFSHASDMIGALSEEIEGLEDSNSDVQDKLRADLKAWKQYRVKVKNIDVFLAPSIELPASPDTVLTGV
;
A
#
# COMPACT_ATOMS: atom_id res chain seq x y z
N MET A 1 -62.01 17.98 4.16
CA MET A 1 -60.70 17.35 4.48
C MET A 1 -60.29 16.45 3.33
N PRO A 2 -59.15 16.67 2.65
CA PRO A 2 -58.58 15.65 1.78
C PRO A 2 -57.43 14.91 2.50
N ALA A 3 -57.41 13.60 2.28
CA ALA A 3 -56.59 12.61 2.94
C ALA A 3 -55.08 12.78 2.65
N LYS A 4 -54.26 12.50 3.66
CA LYS A 4 -52.81 12.33 3.53
C LYS A 4 -52.51 11.16 2.60
N LEU A 5 -51.87 11.41 1.45
CA LEU A 5 -51.18 10.36 0.71
C LEU A 5 -50.00 9.86 1.55
N GLN A 6 -50.13 8.67 2.13
CA GLN A 6 -48.97 7.87 2.51
C GLN A 6 -48.29 7.42 1.21
N VAL A 7 -47.24 8.15 0.81
CA VAL A 7 -46.40 7.73 -0.31
C VAL A 7 -45.56 6.54 0.15
N SER A 8 -46.12 5.38 -0.19
CA SER A 8 -45.54 4.05 -0.30
C SER A 8 -44.02 3.96 -0.10
N SER A 9 -43.61 3.33 1.00
CA SER A 9 -42.23 2.90 1.32
C SER A 9 -41.63 1.92 0.30
N VAL A 10 -42.40 1.54 -0.74
CA VAL A 10 -41.94 0.73 -1.87
C VAL A 10 -40.99 1.51 -2.79
N TYR A 11 -41.08 2.85 -2.83
CA TYR A 11 -40.12 3.67 -3.57
C TYR A 11 -38.73 3.71 -2.91
N GLU A 12 -38.66 3.60 -1.59
CA GLU A 12 -37.39 3.70 -0.83
C GLU A 12 -36.52 2.43 -0.94
N TYR A 13 -37.11 1.28 -1.27
CA TYR A 13 -36.37 0.02 -1.36
C TYR A 13 -35.63 -0.17 -2.71
N GLN A 14 -36.10 0.49 -3.77
CA GLN A 14 -35.51 0.37 -5.12
C GLN A 14 -34.28 1.27 -5.32
N TYR A 15 -34.12 2.35 -4.54
CA TYR A 15 -32.95 3.24 -4.61
C TYR A 15 -31.75 2.77 -3.77
N ARG A 16 -31.86 1.66 -3.03
CA ARG A 16 -30.72 1.01 -2.37
C ARG A 16 -29.86 0.15 -3.31
N ARG A 17 -30.09 0.19 -4.62
CA ARG A 17 -29.30 -0.53 -5.63
C ARG A 17 -28.72 0.44 -6.65
N TYR A 18 -27.41 0.33 -6.86
CA TYR A 18 -26.55 1.12 -7.76
C TYR A 18 -26.21 2.54 -7.29
N LEU A 19 -25.27 2.63 -6.34
CA LEU A 19 -24.37 3.78 -6.35
C LEU A 19 -23.58 3.73 -7.67
N PRO A 20 -23.70 4.73 -8.56
CA PRO A 20 -22.82 4.78 -9.72
C PRO A 20 -21.39 4.82 -9.19
N GLY A 21 -20.54 3.92 -9.69
CA GLY A 21 -19.13 3.90 -9.34
C GLY A 21 -18.46 5.26 -9.61
N PRO A 22 -17.23 5.47 -9.11
CA PRO A 22 -16.54 6.74 -9.28
C PRO A 22 -16.51 7.15 -10.76
N ALA A 23 -16.73 8.43 -11.04
CA ALA A 23 -16.67 8.93 -12.41
C ALA A 23 -15.28 8.62 -13.03
N PRO A 24 -15.16 8.39 -14.35
CA PRO A 24 -13.90 7.99 -14.98
C PRO A 24 -12.70 8.90 -14.67
N LYS A 25 -12.93 10.21 -14.50
CA LYS A 25 -11.89 11.17 -14.09
C LYS A 25 -11.38 10.90 -12.67
N VAL A 26 -12.26 10.49 -11.77
CA VAL A 26 -11.93 10.14 -10.38
C VAL A 26 -11.12 8.85 -10.35
N VAL A 27 -11.52 7.83 -11.11
CA VAL A 27 -10.76 6.56 -11.23
C VAL A 27 -9.34 6.82 -11.74
N LYS A 28 -9.18 7.65 -12.79
CA LYS A 28 -7.85 8.04 -13.28
C LYS A 28 -6.99 8.70 -12.21
N LYS A 29 -7.58 9.61 -11.43
CA LYS A 29 -6.87 10.27 -10.32
C LYS A 29 -6.43 9.26 -9.26
N MET A 30 -7.29 8.32 -8.89
CA MET A 30 -6.98 7.26 -7.92
C MET A 30 -5.82 6.36 -8.39
N ILE A 31 -5.80 5.98 -9.68
CA ILE A 31 -4.70 5.19 -10.26
C ILE A 31 -3.39 5.99 -10.23
N ILE A 32 -3.42 7.29 -10.54
CA ILE A 32 -2.24 8.17 -10.46
C ILE A 32 -1.72 8.24 -9.01
N GLU A 33 -2.60 8.46 -8.05
CA GLU A 33 -2.24 8.52 -6.62
C GLU A 33 -1.67 7.17 -6.12
N ALA A 34 -2.27 6.04 -6.52
CA ALA A 34 -1.78 4.70 -6.19
C ALA A 34 -0.40 4.44 -6.80
N THR A 35 -0.20 4.82 -8.07
CA THR A 35 1.10 4.71 -8.76
C THR A 35 2.16 5.56 -8.07
N GLN A 36 1.84 6.80 -7.69
CA GLN A 36 2.77 7.67 -6.97
C GLN A 36 3.17 7.09 -5.61
N LYS A 37 2.21 6.54 -4.85
CA LYS A 37 2.51 5.85 -3.58
C LYS A 37 3.41 4.63 -3.79
N GLN A 38 3.13 3.82 -4.81
CA GLN A 38 3.95 2.67 -5.14
C GLN A 38 5.39 3.08 -5.47
N ILE A 39 5.58 4.13 -6.28
CA ILE A 39 6.90 4.67 -6.63
C ILE A 39 7.64 5.16 -5.38
N ALA A 40 6.96 5.93 -4.51
CA ALA A 40 7.56 6.45 -3.28
C ALA A 40 8.02 5.31 -2.34
N ILE A 41 7.17 4.29 -2.16
CA ILE A 41 7.52 3.10 -1.36
C ILE A 41 8.69 2.35 -1.98
N PHE A 42 8.69 2.19 -3.31
CA PHE A 42 9.74 1.47 -4.01
C PHE A 42 11.09 2.20 -3.92
N SER A 43 11.09 3.54 -3.98
CA SER A 43 12.27 4.37 -3.76
C SER A 43 12.82 4.14 -2.35
N HIS A 44 11.97 4.34 -1.34
CA HIS A 44 12.37 4.16 0.06
C HIS A 44 12.92 2.76 0.35
N ALA A 45 12.25 1.71 -0.15
CA ALA A 45 12.76 0.34 -0.01
C ALA A 45 14.11 0.13 -0.71
N SER A 46 14.38 0.84 -1.82
CA SER A 46 15.68 0.78 -2.50
C SER A 46 16.75 1.49 -1.69
N ASP A 47 16.44 2.64 -1.09
CA ASP A 47 17.35 3.39 -0.21
C ASP A 47 17.74 2.55 1.02
N MET A 48 16.76 1.89 1.66
CA MET A 48 17.00 1.01 2.81
C MET A 48 17.84 -0.21 2.44
N ILE A 49 17.61 -0.82 1.27
CA ILE A 49 18.46 -1.92 0.77
C ILE A 49 19.89 -1.42 0.54
N GLY A 50 20.06 -0.22 -0.01
CA GLY A 50 21.37 0.40 -0.26
C GLY A 50 22.13 0.59 1.04
N ALA A 51 21.54 1.32 1.99
CA ALA A 51 22.17 1.59 3.30
C ALA A 51 22.55 0.30 4.05
N LEU A 52 21.67 -0.69 4.09
CA LEU A 52 21.96 -1.97 4.74
C LEU A 52 23.06 -2.77 4.01
N SER A 53 23.14 -2.67 2.68
CA SER A 53 24.18 -3.36 1.91
C SER A 53 25.54 -2.70 2.14
N GLU A 54 25.61 -1.37 2.15
CA GLU A 54 26.81 -0.60 2.44
C GLU A 54 27.33 -0.87 3.86
N GLU A 55 26.43 -0.95 4.85
CA GLU A 55 26.81 -1.28 6.24
C GLU A 55 27.38 -2.70 6.35
N ILE A 56 26.76 -3.68 5.68
CA ILE A 56 27.25 -5.06 5.65
C ILE A 56 28.62 -5.12 4.96
N GLU A 57 28.78 -4.47 3.81
CA GLU A 57 30.05 -4.41 3.08
C GLU A 57 31.16 -3.81 3.94
N GLY A 58 30.90 -2.69 4.62
CA GLY A 58 31.86 -2.06 5.52
C GLY A 58 32.30 -2.98 6.68
N LEU A 59 31.38 -3.77 7.25
CA LEU A 59 31.69 -4.74 8.30
C LEU A 59 32.50 -5.93 7.76
N GLU A 60 32.15 -6.42 6.56
CA GLU A 60 32.86 -7.53 5.92
C GLU A 60 34.29 -7.10 5.53
N ASP A 61 34.46 -5.90 4.98
CA ASP A 61 35.76 -5.31 4.64
C ASP A 61 36.65 -5.11 5.89
N SER A 62 36.05 -4.82 7.05
CA SER A 62 36.77 -4.70 8.32
C SER A 62 36.95 -6.03 9.07
N ASN A 63 36.65 -7.18 8.44
CA ASN A 63 36.63 -8.51 9.08
C ASN A 63 35.85 -8.53 10.41
N SER A 64 34.80 -7.71 10.50
CA SER A 64 33.92 -7.62 11.66
C SER A 64 32.70 -8.51 11.47
N ASP A 65 32.18 -9.04 12.57
CA ASP A 65 31.01 -9.91 12.51
C ASP A 65 29.77 -9.13 12.05
N VAL A 66 29.17 -9.59 10.95
CA VAL A 66 27.87 -9.09 10.49
C VAL A 66 26.79 -9.66 11.38
N GLN A 67 26.06 -8.79 12.08
CA GLN A 67 24.95 -9.21 12.93
C GLN A 67 23.86 -9.90 12.11
N ASP A 68 23.32 -11.01 12.62
CA ASP A 68 22.22 -11.74 11.98
C ASP A 68 20.99 -10.85 11.72
N LYS A 69 20.75 -9.87 12.59
CA LYS A 69 19.68 -8.88 12.44
C LYS A 69 19.84 -8.06 11.16
N LEU A 70 21.04 -7.56 10.85
CA LEU A 70 21.33 -6.81 9.62
C LEU A 70 21.01 -7.64 8.37
N ARG A 71 21.38 -8.92 8.37
CA ARG A 71 21.07 -9.85 7.27
C ARG A 71 19.57 -10.14 7.17
N ALA A 72 18.89 -10.28 8.29
CA ALA A 72 17.44 -10.48 8.35
C ALA A 72 16.68 -9.24 7.85
N ASP A 73 17.10 -8.04 8.25
CA ASP A 73 16.50 -6.77 7.85
C ASP A 73 16.69 -6.55 6.33
N LEU A 74 17.90 -6.79 5.81
CA LEU A 74 18.16 -6.71 4.36
C LEU A 74 17.27 -7.69 3.57
N LYS A 75 17.09 -8.91 4.08
CA LYS A 75 16.20 -9.91 3.47
C LYS A 75 14.74 -9.45 3.50
N ALA A 76 14.28 -8.90 4.62
CA ALA A 76 12.91 -8.39 4.77
C ALA A 76 12.64 -7.25 3.77
N TRP A 77 13.56 -6.31 3.63
CA TRP A 77 13.46 -5.21 2.66
C TRP A 77 13.47 -5.67 1.21
N LYS A 78 14.33 -6.64 0.85
CA LYS A 78 14.32 -7.26 -0.48
C LYS A 78 12.99 -7.92 -0.79
N GLN A 79 12.43 -8.68 0.16
CA GLN A 79 11.12 -9.31 0.01
C GLN A 79 9.98 -8.29 -0.08
N TYR A 80 10.03 -7.23 0.73
CA TYR A 80 9.06 -6.14 0.72
C TYR A 80 9.03 -5.43 -0.64
N ARG A 81 10.19 -5.07 -1.19
CA ARG A 81 10.31 -4.42 -2.51
C ARG A 81 9.69 -5.27 -3.63
N VAL A 82 9.87 -6.60 -3.58
CA VAL A 82 9.24 -7.53 -4.54
C VAL A 82 7.71 -7.53 -4.38
N LYS A 83 7.21 -7.59 -3.14
CA LYS A 83 5.76 -7.52 -2.89
C LYS A 83 5.16 -6.24 -3.44
N VAL A 84 5.77 -5.09 -3.16
CA VAL A 84 5.32 -3.77 -3.64
C VAL A 84 5.30 -3.70 -5.17
N LYS A 85 6.34 -4.22 -5.84
CA LYS A 85 6.43 -4.24 -7.31
C LYS A 85 5.30 -5.05 -7.96
N ASN A 86 4.84 -6.11 -7.29
CA ASN A 86 3.83 -7.02 -7.82
C ASN A 86 2.39 -6.55 -7.57
N ILE A 87 2.19 -5.39 -6.92
CA ILE A 87 0.87 -4.82 -6.68
C ILE A 87 0.34 -4.23 -7.98
N ASP A 88 -0.87 -4.65 -8.35
CA ASP A 88 -1.60 -4.07 -9.47
C ASP A 88 -2.29 -2.77 -9.04
N VAL A 89 -1.69 -1.64 -9.42
CA VAL A 89 -2.22 -0.30 -9.13
C VAL A 89 -3.49 0.05 -9.90
N PHE A 90 -3.89 -0.76 -10.88
CA PHE A 90 -5.15 -0.58 -11.61
C PHE A 90 -6.36 -1.03 -10.79
N LEU A 91 -6.16 -1.76 -9.69
CA LEU A 91 -7.23 -2.17 -8.77
C LEU A 91 -7.70 -1.04 -7.83
N ALA A 92 -7.20 0.19 -8.00
CA ALA A 92 -7.59 1.34 -7.20
C ALA A 92 -9.11 1.60 -7.31
N PRO A 93 -9.81 1.96 -6.22
CA PRO A 93 -9.27 2.33 -4.91
C PRO A 93 -9.03 1.16 -3.94
N SER A 94 -9.37 -0.08 -4.32
CA SER A 94 -9.36 -1.25 -3.43
C SER A 94 -7.99 -1.94 -3.36
N ILE A 95 -6.91 -1.16 -3.28
CA ILE A 95 -5.54 -1.68 -3.19
C ILE A 95 -5.09 -1.64 -1.73
N GLU A 96 -4.64 -2.79 -1.23
CA GLU A 96 -3.93 -2.89 0.04
C GLU A 96 -2.43 -2.89 -0.22
N LEU A 97 -1.73 -1.88 0.31
CA LEU A 97 -0.27 -1.82 0.27
C LEU A 97 0.29 -2.62 1.46
N PRO A 98 1.34 -3.43 1.27
CA PRO A 98 1.97 -4.17 2.35
C PRO A 98 2.55 -3.20 3.38
N ALA A 99 2.54 -3.61 4.66
CA ALA A 99 3.24 -2.88 5.71
C ALA A 99 4.76 -2.95 5.50
N SER A 100 5.46 -1.84 5.75
CA SER A 100 6.92 -1.80 5.66
C SER A 100 7.56 -2.60 6.79
N PRO A 101 8.78 -3.16 6.59
CA PRO A 101 9.54 -3.81 7.64
C PRO A 101 9.75 -2.93 8.89
N ASP A 102 9.94 -1.61 8.72
CA ASP A 102 10.11 -0.66 9.84
C ASP A 102 8.92 -0.59 10.79
N THR A 103 7.72 -0.84 10.27
CA THR A 103 6.49 -0.85 11.08
C THR A 103 6.48 -2.04 12.05
N VAL A 104 7.23 -3.11 11.74
CA VAL A 104 7.41 -4.28 12.62
C VAL A 104 8.54 -4.05 13.62
N LEU A 105 9.49 -3.15 13.32
CA LEU A 105 10.66 -2.86 14.15
C LEU A 105 10.39 -1.89 15.33
N THR A 106 9.21 -1.26 15.37
CA THR A 106 8.81 -0.30 16.43
C THR A 106 7.72 -0.83 17.37
N GLY A 107 7.32 -2.10 17.22
CA GLY A 107 6.39 -2.78 18.12
C GLY A 107 7.12 -3.57 19.22
N VAL A 108 7.64 -2.88 20.23
CA VAL A 108 8.07 -3.44 21.52
C VAL A 108 7.47 -2.60 22.65
#